data_AF-A0A2N4USN4-F1
#
_entry.id   AF-A0A2N4USN4-F1
#
_cell.length_a   1.000
_cell.length_b   1.000
_cell.length_c   1.000
_cell.angle_alpha   90.00
_cell.angle_beta   90.00
_cell.angle_gamma   90.00
#
_symmetry.space_group_name_H-M   'P 1'
#
loop_
_entity.id
_entity.type
_entity.pdbx_description
1 polymer ?
#
loop_
_entity_poly.entity_id
_entity_poly.type
_entity_poly.pdbx_seq_one_letter_code
_entity_poly.pdbx_strand_id
1 'polypeptide(L)'
;MSNKYESMVGDYCVVVNAIESYVASKITDFEYWDAEGSKFFVDTESATYMYDYVEAAIILGVSEVQMQHFFVVHCCLGDYLDGLIGEKDPEAWDMKDQQLVVTYTDNSEDVFQISDICELMTKTEAAGWTYAELVKAEKVLQQQANS
;
A
#
# COMPACT_ATOMS: atom_id res chain seq x y z
N MET A 1 -20.30 8.33 -13.14
CA MET A 1 -20.21 6.91 -12.77
C MET A 1 -19.31 6.85 -11.55
N SER A 2 -19.78 6.30 -10.43
CA SER A 2 -18.91 6.06 -9.28
C SER A 2 -17.91 4.97 -9.69
N ASN A 3 -16.62 5.21 -9.46
CA ASN A 3 -15.60 4.23 -9.78
C ASN A 3 -15.65 3.13 -8.70
N LYS A 4 -15.69 1.86 -9.12
CA LYS A 4 -15.77 0.68 -8.23
C LYS A 4 -14.73 0.72 -7.10
N TYR A 5 -13.55 1.29 -7.36
CA TYR A 5 -12.44 1.33 -6.43
C TYR A 5 -12.32 2.64 -5.63
N GLU A 6 -13.19 3.62 -5.87
CA GLU A 6 -13.05 4.97 -5.29
C GLU A 6 -13.06 4.96 -3.76
N SER A 7 -13.96 4.19 -3.15
CA SER A 7 -13.99 4.03 -1.69
C SER A 7 -12.73 3.33 -1.17
N MET A 8 -12.21 2.35 -1.91
CA MET A 8 -11.04 1.56 -1.51
C MET A 8 -9.77 2.40 -1.55
N VAL A 9 -9.59 3.20 -2.61
CA VAL A 9 -8.46 4.14 -2.74
C VAL A 9 -8.61 5.31 -1.75
N GLY A 10 -9.84 5.74 -1.46
CA GLY A 10 -10.10 6.69 -0.38
C GLY A 10 -9.67 6.16 0.99
N ASP A 11 -10.02 4.90 1.30
CA ASP A 11 -9.58 4.24 2.52
C ASP A 11 -8.05 4.09 2.59
N TYR A 12 -7.40 3.80 1.46
CA TYR A 12 -5.93 3.78 1.38
C TYR A 12 -5.31 5.12 1.82
N CYS A 13 -5.84 6.25 1.37
CA CYS A 13 -5.38 7.58 1.80
C CYS A 13 -5.55 7.79 3.31
N VAL A 14 -6.67 7.32 3.88
CA VAL A 14 -6.93 7.43 5.32
C VAL A 14 -5.89 6.63 6.12
N VAL A 15 -5.60 5.40 5.67
CA VAL A 15 -4.65 4.53 6.36
C VAL A 15 -3.22 5.06 6.25
N VAL A 16 -2.75 5.52 5.09
CA VAL A 16 -1.40 6.11 4.95
C VAL A 16 -1.24 7.30 5.89
N ASN A 17 -2.21 8.21 5.94
CA ASN A 17 -2.16 9.34 6.88
C ASN A 17 -2.12 8.89 8.36
N ALA A 18 -2.80 7.80 8.69
CA ALA A 18 -2.77 7.22 10.03
C ALA A 18 -1.39 6.60 10.35
N ILE A 19 -0.76 5.93 9.37
CA ILE A 19 0.60 5.40 9.48
C ILE A 19 1.58 6.54 9.72
N GLU A 20 1.58 7.58 8.88
CA GLU A 20 2.46 8.75 9.03
C GLU A 20 2.30 9.40 10.41
N SER A 21 1.07 9.53 10.88
CA SER A 21 0.78 10.06 12.21
C SER A 21 1.29 9.14 13.33
N TYR A 22 1.16 7.82 13.17
CA TYR A 22 1.60 6.82 14.14
C TYR A 22 3.13 6.79 14.24
N VAL A 23 3.85 6.66 13.11
CA VAL A 23 5.31 6.57 13.10
C VAL A 23 5.94 7.85 13.64
N ALA A 24 5.44 9.03 13.24
CA ALA A 24 5.96 10.31 13.70
C ALA A 24 5.73 10.58 15.20
N SER A 25 4.72 9.95 15.82
CA SER A 25 4.32 10.27 17.20
C SER A 25 4.57 9.15 18.22
N LYS A 26 4.74 7.90 17.78
CA LYS A 26 4.81 6.72 18.66
C LYS A 26 6.09 5.90 18.50
N ILE A 27 6.77 6.00 17.35
CA ILE A 27 7.92 5.16 17.05
C ILE A 27 9.19 5.99 17.16
N THR A 28 10.02 5.66 18.14
CA THR A 28 11.37 6.23 18.27
C THR A 28 12.31 5.49 17.30
N ASP A 29 13.27 6.21 16.73
CA ASP A 29 14.29 5.64 15.82
C ASP A 29 13.67 4.93 14.59
N PHE A 30 12.55 5.49 14.08
CA PHE A 30 11.88 5.04 12.88
C PHE A 30 12.79 5.16 11.65
N GLU A 31 12.87 4.09 10.86
CA GLU A 31 13.61 4.08 9.59
C GLU A 31 12.64 4.12 8.39
N TYR A 32 11.74 3.14 8.31
CA TYR A 32 10.71 3.07 7.27
C TYR A 32 9.54 2.18 7.71
N TRP A 33 8.44 2.26 6.98
CA TRP A 33 7.34 1.31 7.04
C TRP A 33 7.12 0.72 5.66
N ASP A 34 6.60 -0.50 5.60
CA ASP A 34 6.24 -1.14 4.34
C ASP A 34 5.04 -2.08 4.55
N ALA A 35 4.42 -2.52 3.46
CA ALA A 35 3.38 -3.54 3.48
C ALA A 35 3.60 -4.58 2.37
N GLU A 36 3.82 -5.83 2.78
CA GLU A 36 3.98 -6.96 1.88
C GLU A 36 2.83 -7.95 2.08
N GLY A 37 2.08 -8.21 1.00
CA GLY A 37 0.93 -9.10 1.05
C GLY A 37 -0.10 -8.64 2.09
N SER A 38 -0.36 -9.50 3.08
CA SER A 38 -1.32 -9.21 4.17
C SER A 38 -0.69 -8.68 5.46
N LYS A 39 0.57 -8.22 5.41
CA LYS A 39 1.36 -7.83 6.58
C LYS A 39 1.84 -6.39 6.48
N PHE A 40 1.77 -5.68 7.60
CA PHE A 40 2.30 -4.32 7.76
C PHE A 40 3.55 -4.36 8.63
N PHE A 41 4.59 -3.67 8.19
CA PHE A 41 5.90 -3.65 8.81
C PHE A 41 6.28 -2.24 9.22
N VAL A 42 6.88 -2.12 10.40
CA VAL A 42 7.51 -0.90 10.87
C VAL A 42 8.93 -1.25 11.29
N ASP A 43 9.90 -0.69 10.58
CA ASP A 43 11.31 -0.86 10.84
C ASP A 43 11.87 0.32 11.65
N THR A 44 12.71 -0.02 12.61
CA THR A 44 13.46 0.90 13.47
C THR A 44 14.92 0.50 13.45
N GLU A 45 15.83 1.37 13.91
CA GLU A 45 17.27 1.08 13.99
C GLU A 45 17.61 -0.22 14.73
N SER A 46 16.71 -0.72 15.60
CA SER A 46 16.96 -1.86 16.49
C SER A 46 16.03 -3.05 16.32
N ALA A 47 14.89 -2.90 15.65
CA ALA A 47 13.86 -3.92 15.55
C ALA A 47 12.89 -3.68 14.38
N THR A 48 12.38 -4.80 13.84
CA THR A 48 11.25 -4.84 12.91
C THR A 48 10.00 -5.30 13.65
N TYR A 49 8.92 -4.54 13.55
CA TYR A 49 7.61 -4.94 14.03
C TYR A 49 6.74 -5.36 12.85
N MET A 50 6.02 -6.47 13.00
CA MET A 50 5.12 -7.01 11.97
C MET A 50 3.73 -7.17 12.57
N TYR A 51 2.72 -6.68 11.84
CA TYR A 51 1.32 -6.66 12.26
C TYR A 51 0.44 -7.28 11.18
N ASP A 52 -0.58 -8.04 11.58
CA ASP A 52 -1.69 -8.37 10.68
C ASP A 52 -2.70 -7.20 10.58
N TYR A 53 -3.72 -7.35 9.72
CA TYR A 53 -4.71 -6.29 9.51
C TYR A 53 -5.53 -5.92 10.76
N VAL A 54 -5.71 -6.84 11.72
CA VAL A 54 -6.45 -6.60 12.95
C VAL A 54 -5.58 -5.79 13.91
N GLU A 55 -4.33 -6.23 14.10
CA GLU A 55 -3.35 -5.53 14.94
C GLU A 55 -3.06 -4.14 14.40
N ALA A 56 -2.81 -4.02 13.09
CA ALA A 56 -2.55 -2.74 12.42
C ALA A 56 -3.75 -1.78 12.53
N ALA A 57 -4.98 -2.26 12.34
CA ALA A 57 -6.18 -1.44 12.50
C ALA A 57 -6.28 -0.83 13.91
N ILE A 58 -5.98 -1.63 14.95
CA ILE A 58 -6.02 -1.17 16.34
C ILE A 58 -4.96 -0.10 16.62
N ILE A 59 -3.71 -0.33 16.21
CA ILE A 59 -2.62 0.63 16.50
C ILE A 59 -2.78 1.94 15.73
N LEU A 60 -3.31 1.88 14.50
CA LEU A 60 -3.53 3.03 13.64
C LEU A 60 -4.85 3.76 13.94
N GLY A 61 -5.76 3.14 14.70
CA GLY A 61 -7.08 3.71 14.99
C GLY A 61 -8.00 3.79 13.78
N VAL A 62 -7.86 2.84 12.84
CA VAL A 62 -8.68 2.70 11.63
C VAL A 62 -9.54 1.43 11.72
N SER A 63 -10.49 1.25 10.80
CA SER A 63 -11.26 0.00 10.75
C SER A 63 -10.47 -1.14 10.09
N GLU A 64 -10.79 -2.38 10.44
CA GLU A 64 -10.22 -3.57 9.79
C GLU A 64 -10.47 -3.59 8.27
N VAL A 65 -11.64 -3.10 7.84
CA VAL A 65 -11.99 -2.99 6.41
C VAL A 65 -11.07 -1.98 5.71
N GLN A 66 -10.80 -0.84 6.33
CA GLN A 66 -9.85 0.14 5.81
C GLN A 66 -8.44 -0.44 5.69
N MET A 67 -7.99 -1.21 6.68
CA MET A 67 -6.68 -1.86 6.63
C MET A 67 -6.61 -2.93 5.52
N GLN A 68 -7.68 -3.70 5.32
CA GLN A 68 -7.77 -4.65 4.20
C GLN A 68 -7.74 -3.94 2.84
N HIS A 69 -8.48 -2.84 2.70
CA HIS A 69 -8.43 -2.00 1.51
C HIS A 69 -7.03 -1.44 1.28
N PHE A 70 -6.35 -1.01 2.34
CA PHE A 70 -4.98 -0.53 2.26
C PHE A 70 -4.05 -1.57 1.64
N PHE A 71 -4.05 -2.82 2.15
CA PHE A 71 -3.21 -3.88 1.59
C PHE A 71 -3.50 -4.14 0.11
N VAL A 72 -4.79 -4.16 -0.27
CA VAL A 72 -5.17 -4.38 -1.67
C VAL A 72 -4.65 -3.27 -2.59
N VAL A 73 -4.78 -2.00 -2.19
CA VAL A 73 -4.32 -0.87 -3.01
C VAL A 73 -2.79 -0.81 -3.02
N HIS A 74 -2.14 -1.00 -1.88
CA HIS A 74 -0.69 -0.97 -1.75
C HIS A 74 -0.02 -2.05 -2.62
N CYS A 75 -0.52 -3.29 -2.59
CA CYS A 75 -0.02 -4.35 -3.46
C CYS A 75 -0.31 -4.07 -4.94
N CYS A 76 -1.47 -3.50 -5.29
CA CYS A 76 -1.72 -3.10 -6.68
C CYS A 76 -0.72 -2.04 -7.16
N LEU A 77 -0.38 -1.07 -6.32
CA LEU A 77 0.63 -0.07 -6.65
C LEU A 77 2.01 -0.70 -6.75
N GLY A 78 2.41 -1.55 -5.80
CA GLY A 78 3.70 -2.25 -5.85
C GLY A 78 3.88 -3.12 -7.11
N ASP A 79 2.86 -3.88 -7.49
CA ASP A 79 2.94 -4.83 -8.60
C ASP A 79 2.75 -4.18 -9.99
N TYR A 80 2.02 -3.06 -10.06
CA TYR A 80 1.57 -2.47 -11.34
C TYR A 80 1.82 -0.96 -11.45
N LEU A 81 2.78 -0.41 -10.70
CA LEU A 81 3.12 1.01 -10.80
C LEU A 81 3.52 1.42 -12.22
N ASP A 82 4.15 0.51 -12.97
CA ASP A 82 4.53 0.66 -14.37
C ASP A 82 3.33 1.02 -15.28
N GLY A 83 2.12 0.60 -14.91
CA GLY A 83 0.89 0.99 -15.59
C GLY A 83 0.57 2.49 -15.50
N LEU A 84 1.17 3.22 -14.56
CA LEU A 84 1.08 4.67 -14.41
C LEU A 84 2.31 5.39 -14.97
N ILE A 85 3.51 4.89 -14.68
CA ILE A 85 4.78 5.59 -14.98
C ILE A 85 5.46 5.12 -16.28
N GLY A 86 4.95 4.06 -16.91
CA GLY A 86 5.59 3.41 -18.05
C GLY A 86 6.85 2.63 -17.65
N GLU A 87 7.85 2.61 -18.52
CA GLU A 87 9.13 1.91 -18.30
C GLU A 87 10.13 2.70 -17.41
N LYS A 88 9.67 3.75 -16.72
CA LYS A 88 10.53 4.52 -15.82
C LYS A 88 10.81 3.72 -14.55
N ASP A 89 12.02 3.85 -14.02
CA ASP A 89 12.45 3.20 -12.77
C ASP A 89 12.29 4.17 -11.58
N PRO A 90 11.30 3.97 -10.69
CA PRO A 90 11.06 4.85 -9.56
C PRO A 90 12.05 4.57 -8.43
N GLU A 91 12.51 5.63 -7.75
CA GLU A 91 13.30 5.50 -6.52
C GLU A 91 12.39 5.25 -5.32
N ALA A 92 11.25 5.96 -5.25
CA ALA A 92 10.26 5.80 -4.20
C ALA A 92 8.88 6.27 -4.69
N TRP A 93 7.83 5.85 -4.00
CA TRP A 93 6.47 6.35 -4.21
C TRP A 93 5.73 6.42 -2.87
N ASP A 94 4.89 7.45 -2.70
CA ASP A 94 4.15 7.69 -1.47
C ASP A 94 2.86 8.48 -1.73
N MET A 95 1.90 8.44 -0.81
CA MET A 95 0.69 9.25 -0.85
C MET A 95 0.87 10.57 -0.10
N LYS A 96 0.88 11.69 -0.82
CA LYS A 96 0.91 13.05 -0.26
C LYS A 96 -0.39 13.78 -0.60
N ASP A 97 -1.12 14.29 0.39
CA ASP A 97 -2.34 15.09 0.19
C ASP A 97 -3.40 14.45 -0.75
N GLN A 98 -3.63 13.13 -0.61
CA GLN A 98 -4.53 12.33 -1.48
C GLN A 98 -4.04 12.16 -2.93
N GLN A 99 -2.76 12.38 -3.20
CA GLN A 99 -2.13 12.17 -4.49
C GLN A 99 -0.99 11.17 -4.33
N LEU A 100 -0.84 10.27 -5.30
CA LEU A 100 0.32 9.41 -5.38
C LEU A 100 1.46 10.21 -6.03
N VAL A 101 2.56 10.33 -5.31
CA VAL A 101 3.77 11.01 -5.79
C VAL A 101 4.85 9.97 -5.99
N VAL A 102 5.32 9.84 -7.22
CA VAL A 102 6.42 8.94 -7.59
C VAL A 102 7.67 9.77 -7.81
N THR A 103 8.73 9.47 -7.06
CA THR A 103 10.02 10.17 -7.14
C THR A 103 11.02 9.29 -7.89
N TYR A 104 11.79 9.90 -8.80
CA TYR A 104 12.83 9.24 -9.58
C TYR A 104 14.23 9.62 -9.10
N THR A 105 15.24 8.85 -9.53
CA THR A 105 16.65 9.04 -9.17
C THR A 105 17.24 10.41 -9.51
N ASP A 106 16.63 11.16 -10.45
CA ASP A 106 17.01 12.53 -10.79
C ASP A 106 16.27 13.59 -9.95
N ASN A 107 15.52 13.17 -8.92
CA ASN A 107 14.60 13.96 -8.09
C ASN A 107 13.42 14.58 -8.85
N SER A 108 13.13 14.15 -10.08
CA SER A 108 11.85 14.48 -10.70
C SER A 108 10.71 13.72 -10.03
N GLU A 109 9.52 14.30 -10.08
CA GLU A 109 8.30 13.71 -9.51
C GLU A 109 7.21 13.63 -10.59
N ASP A 110 6.52 12.50 -10.66
CA ASP A 110 5.21 12.38 -11.32
C ASP A 110 4.11 12.30 -10.25
N VAL A 111 2.98 12.97 -10.49
CA VAL A 111 1.88 13.08 -9.52
C VAL A 111 0.60 12.53 -10.14
N PHE A 112 -0.01 11.55 -9.47
CA PHE A 112 -1.22 10.87 -9.92
C PHE A 112 -2.37 11.09 -8.93
N GLN A 113 -3.58 11.25 -9.47
CA GLN A 113 -4.79 11.43 -8.68
C GLN A 113 -5.40 10.07 -8.29
N ILE A 114 -6.30 10.09 -7.30
CA ILE A 114 -7.12 8.92 -6.93
C ILE A 114 -7.78 8.26 -8.16
N SER A 115 -8.23 9.06 -9.14
CA SER A 115 -8.83 8.53 -10.37
C SER A 115 -7.89 7.66 -11.17
N ASP A 116 -6.60 8.01 -11.21
CA ASP A 116 -5.58 7.29 -11.98
C ASP A 116 -5.29 5.94 -11.31
N ILE A 117 -5.19 5.92 -9.97
CA ILE A 117 -5.08 4.69 -9.18
C ILE A 117 -6.30 3.79 -9.42
N CYS A 118 -7.51 4.36 -9.40
CA CYS A 118 -8.71 3.57 -9.66
C CYS A 118 -8.77 3.03 -11.10
N GLU A 119 -8.26 3.78 -12.08
CA GLU A 119 -8.13 3.32 -13.46
C GLU A 119 -7.12 2.18 -13.57
N LEU A 120 -5.97 2.28 -12.90
CA LEU A 120 -4.98 1.21 -12.80
C LEU A 120 -5.62 -0.07 -12.27
N MET A 121 -6.27 0.00 -11.10
CA MET A 121 -6.96 -1.15 -10.50
C MET A 121 -8.02 -1.76 -11.41
N THR A 122 -8.70 -0.93 -12.21
CA THR A 122 -9.68 -1.42 -13.19
C THR A 122 -9.00 -2.15 -14.35
N LYS A 123 -7.89 -1.62 -14.88
CA LYS A 123 -7.11 -2.26 -15.96
C LYS A 123 -6.51 -3.59 -15.54
N THR A 124 -6.15 -3.71 -14.26
CA THR A 124 -5.51 -4.90 -13.69
C THR A 124 -6.49 -5.79 -12.90
N GLU A 125 -7.81 -5.56 -13.03
CA GLU A 125 -8.85 -6.26 -12.27
C GLU A 125 -8.77 -7.80 -12.35
N ALA A 126 -8.25 -8.33 -13.46
CA ALA A 126 -8.01 -9.75 -13.65
C ALA A 126 -7.03 -10.37 -12.63
N ALA A 127 -6.20 -9.57 -11.98
CA ALA A 127 -5.32 -9.98 -10.88
C ALA A 127 -6.10 -10.29 -9.58
N GLY A 128 -7.35 -9.82 -9.48
CA GLY A 128 -8.23 -10.13 -8.35
C GLY A 128 -8.01 -9.24 -7.13
N TRP A 129 -8.27 -7.93 -7.28
CA TRP A 129 -8.12 -6.92 -6.20
C TRP A 129 -9.15 -7.06 -5.07
N THR A 130 -8.95 -8.09 -4.25
CA THR A 130 -9.67 -8.35 -3.01
C THR A 130 -8.69 -8.89 -1.97
N TYR A 131 -8.96 -8.63 -0.69
CA TYR A 131 -8.11 -9.13 0.38
C TYR A 131 -8.05 -10.67 0.41
N ALA A 132 -9.13 -11.35 0.05
CA ALA A 132 -9.17 -12.81 0.01
C ALA A 132 -8.24 -13.41 -1.06
N GLU A 133 -8.19 -12.80 -2.24
CA GLU A 133 -7.25 -13.21 -3.30
C GLU A 133 -5.81 -12.87 -2.94
N LEU A 134 -5.56 -11.73 -2.26
CA LEU A 134 -4.23 -11.38 -1.76
C LEU A 134 -3.69 -12.44 -0.78
N VAL A 135 -4.49 -12.83 0.22
CA VAL A 135 -4.12 -13.89 1.18
C VAL A 135 -3.89 -15.24 0.48
N LYS A 136 -4.65 -15.52 -0.59
CA LYS A 136 -4.49 -16.74 -1.37
C LYS A 136 -3.19 -16.73 -2.18
N ALA A 137 -2.85 -15.60 -2.80
CA ALA A 137 -1.59 -15.42 -3.52
C ALA A 137 -0.37 -15.60 -2.58
N GLU A 138 -0.41 -14.97 -1.41
CA GLU A 138 0.64 -15.09 -0.38
C GLU A 138 0.89 -16.55 0.01
N LYS A 139 -0.18 -17.33 0.24
CA LYS A 139 -0.08 -18.77 0.57
C LYS A 139 0.57 -19.59 -0.54
N VAL A 140 0.28 -19.26 -1.80
CA VAL A 140 0.89 -19.97 -2.94
C VAL A 140 2.38 -19.69 -3.00
N LEU A 141 2.80 -18.44 -2.81
CA LEU A 141 4.22 -18.05 -2.78
C LEU A 141 4.96 -18.75 -1.63
N GLN A 142 4.37 -18.78 -0.43
CA GLN A 142 4.95 -19.48 0.73
C GLN A 142 5.11 -20.99 0.47
N GLN A 143 4.16 -21.63 -0.23
CA GLN A 143 4.28 -23.04 -0.58
C GLN A 143 5.40 -23.28 -1.60
N GLN A 144 5.55 -22.39 -2.58
CA GLN A 144 6.61 -22.47 -3.59
C GLN A 144 8.00 -22.25 -2.97
N ALA A 145 8.14 -21.32 -2.03
CA ALA A 145 9.41 -21.06 -1.34
C ALA A 145 9.87 -22.22 -0.44
N ASN A 146 8.94 -23.06 0.01
CA ASN A 146 9.19 -24.20 0.89
C ASN A 146 9.28 -25.55 0.15
N SER A 147 9.18 -25.56 -1.18
CA SER A 147 9.25 -26.75 -2.05
C SER A 147 10.60 -26.86 -2.76
#